data_AF-A0A0Q4QHL7-F1
#
_entry.id   AF-A0A0Q4QHL7-F1
#
_cell.length_a   1.000
_cell.length_b   1.000
_cell.length_c   1.000
_cell.angle_alpha   90.00
_cell.angle_beta   90.00
_cell.angle_gamma   90.00
#
_symmetry.space_group_name_H-M   'P 1'
#
loop_
_entity.id
_entity.type
_entity.pdbx_description
1 polymer ?
#
loop_
_entity_poly.entity_id
_entity_poly.type
_entity_poly.pdbx_seq_one_letter_code
_entity_poly.pdbx_strand_id
1 'polypeptide(L)'
;MKNVLNYRKPKFWLLAFSIIILLAVGIGLIANPVIKGRDALEQITDLENISSGEEVSLERPEKSAAEILKELANQPFSISGNQIGDDDQETVVTFGKAFVNLYTGAVAEQETVTFRNYISNENLLKYTNTMLELEQRKELKGAISVHFGLENEFKEAELKKLDVNLYYVSLPFSNQGSGMNLQMLVQAENKALKIVDYYFGNKDGVDTIATGHPADRKLHDPKRWDDQVWVDGVFEKLDKIEI
;
A
#
# COMPACT_ATOMS: atom_id res chain seq x y z
N MET A 1 -46.93 4.72 -27.06
CA MET A 1 -47.09 5.75 -25.99
C MET A 1 -46.05 6.83 -26.25
N LYS A 2 -46.45 8.09 -26.52
CA LYS A 2 -45.53 9.22 -26.68
C LYS A 2 -45.40 9.93 -25.34
N ASN A 3 -44.22 9.86 -24.71
CA ASN A 3 -43.91 10.66 -23.53
C ASN A 3 -43.63 12.10 -23.97
N VAL A 4 -44.41 13.03 -23.44
CA VAL A 4 -44.21 14.48 -23.60
C VAL A 4 -43.69 15.00 -22.26
N LEU A 5 -42.36 15.06 -22.10
CA LEU A 5 -41.75 15.79 -21.00
C LEU A 5 -41.52 17.24 -21.45
N ASN A 6 -42.30 18.15 -20.87
CA ASN A 6 -42.22 19.57 -21.13
C ASN A 6 -41.09 20.19 -20.27
N TYR A 7 -39.87 20.20 -20.81
CA TYR A 7 -38.72 20.77 -20.09
C TYR A 7 -38.82 22.30 -20.07
N ARG A 8 -38.90 22.90 -18.87
CA ARG A 8 -38.84 24.36 -18.73
C ARG A 8 -37.44 24.86 -19.11
N LYS A 9 -37.39 26.00 -19.81
CA LYS A 9 -36.21 26.53 -20.51
C LYS A 9 -34.94 26.58 -19.63
N PRO A 10 -33.75 26.34 -20.21
CA PRO A 10 -32.48 26.15 -19.50
C PRO A 10 -32.06 27.31 -18.59
N LYS A 11 -32.59 28.52 -18.83
CA LYS A 11 -32.32 29.71 -18.01
C LYS A 11 -32.83 29.57 -16.57
N PHE A 12 -33.88 28.77 -16.33
CA PHE A 12 -34.39 28.54 -14.97
C PHE A 12 -33.43 27.68 -14.13
N TRP A 13 -32.86 26.63 -14.74
CA TRP A 13 -31.93 25.73 -14.07
C TRP A 13 -30.61 26.42 -13.69
N LEU A 14 -30.08 27.29 -14.54
CA LEU A 14 -28.89 28.08 -14.24
C LEU A 14 -29.09 29.02 -13.04
N LEU A 15 -30.30 29.58 -12.90
CA LEU A 15 -30.63 30.48 -11.80
C LEU A 15 -30.79 29.72 -10.47
N ALA A 16 -31.35 28.51 -10.51
CA ALA A 16 -31.45 27.64 -9.34
C ALA A 16 -30.08 27.18 -8.82
N PHE A 17 -29.16 26.78 -9.71
CA PHE A 17 -27.81 26.38 -9.30
C PHE A 17 -27.00 27.52 -8.67
N SER A 18 -27.12 28.75 -9.18
CA SER A 18 -26.42 29.91 -8.62
C SER A 18 -26.80 30.21 -7.16
N ILE A 19 -28.10 30.09 -6.83
CA ILE A 19 -28.60 30.31 -5.46
C ILE A 19 -28.06 29.25 -4.49
N ILE A 20 -27.97 27.99 -4.92
CA ILE A 20 -27.46 26.89 -4.11
C ILE A 20 -25.97 27.10 -3.76
N ILE A 21 -25.16 27.53 -4.73
CA ILE A 21 -23.73 27.80 -4.51
C ILE A 21 -23.53 28.96 -3.52
N LEU A 22 -24.32 30.04 -3.63
CA LEU A 22 -24.25 31.18 -2.70
C LEU A 22 -24.60 30.78 -1.25
N LEU A 23 -25.60 29.93 -1.06
CA LEU A 23 -25.97 29.43 0.27
C LEU A 23 -24.90 28.50 0.86
N ALA A 24 -24.31 27.62 0.05
CA ALA A 24 -23.25 26.71 0.50
C ALA A 24 -21.99 27.47 0.95
N VAL A 25 -21.55 28.48 0.19
CA VAL A 25 -20.40 29.32 0.56
C VAL A 25 -20.71 30.19 1.79
N GLY A 26 -21.93 30.72 1.90
CA GLY A 26 -22.34 31.50 3.06
C GLY A 26 -22.33 30.70 4.36
N ILE A 27 -22.86 29.48 4.35
CA ILE A 27 -22.84 28.58 5.53
C ILE A 27 -21.40 28.16 5.86
N GLY A 28 -20.58 27.86 4.84
CA GLY A 28 -19.18 27.47 5.03
C GLY A 28 -18.32 28.55 5.71
N LEU A 29 -18.56 29.83 5.42
CA LEU A 29 -17.82 30.94 6.05
C LEU A 29 -18.30 31.25 7.48
N ILE A 30 -19.57 31.00 7.80
CA ILE A 30 -20.10 31.16 9.17
C ILE A 30 -19.64 30.00 10.05
N ALA A 31 -19.55 28.78 9.52
CA ALA A 31 -19.09 27.59 10.23
C ALA A 31 -17.55 27.55 10.42
N ASN A 32 -16.79 28.22 9.56
CA ASN A 32 -15.35 28.36 9.69
C ASN A 32 -14.93 29.84 9.49
N PRO A 33 -15.16 30.71 10.49
CA PRO A 33 -14.70 32.08 10.41
C PRO A 33 -13.16 32.09 10.35
N VAL A 34 -12.60 32.81 9.37
CA VAL A 34 -11.14 33.01 9.30
C VAL A 34 -10.71 33.86 10.50
N ILE A 35 -10.33 33.21 11.59
CA ILE A 35 -9.77 33.86 12.77
C ILE A 35 -8.37 34.37 12.40
N LYS A 36 -8.24 35.69 12.26
CA LYS A 36 -6.92 36.33 12.20
C LYS A 36 -6.28 36.19 13.58
N GLY A 37 -5.10 35.57 13.62
CA GLY A 37 -4.40 35.09 14.82
C GLY A 37 -3.91 36.13 15.83
N ARG A 38 -4.76 37.10 16.21
CA ARG A 38 -4.56 37.98 17.36
C ARG A 38 -5.65 37.86 18.43
N ASP A 39 -6.83 37.36 18.08
CA ASP A 39 -7.96 37.27 19.02
C ASP A 39 -8.02 35.93 19.78
N ALA A 40 -7.18 34.96 19.43
CA ALA A 40 -7.13 33.64 20.08
C ALA A 40 -6.35 33.60 21.40
N LEU A 41 -5.58 34.65 21.72
CA LEU A 41 -4.76 34.69 22.94
C LEU A 41 -5.52 35.25 24.15
N GLU A 42 -6.56 36.08 23.94
CA GLU A 42 -7.35 36.68 25.03
C GLU A 42 -8.42 35.74 25.61
N GLN A 43 -8.83 34.68 24.87
CA GLN A 43 -9.85 33.73 25.36
C GLN A 43 -9.30 32.60 26.23
N ILE A 44 -7.98 32.43 26.32
CA ILE A 44 -7.36 31.31 27.07
C ILE A 44 -7.27 31.59 28.58
N THR A 45 -7.51 32.83 29.03
CA THR A 45 -7.37 33.23 30.44
C THR A 45 -8.65 33.25 31.27
N ASP A 46 -9.83 32.93 30.72
CA ASP A 46 -11.13 33.10 31.43
C ASP A 46 -12.02 31.85 31.56
N LEU A 47 -11.52 30.65 31.31
CA LEU A 47 -12.30 29.41 31.47
C LEU A 47 -11.61 28.38 32.37
N GLU A 48 -11.32 28.80 33.60
CA GLU A 48 -11.30 27.86 34.72
C GLU A 48 -12.75 27.78 35.26
N ASN A 49 -13.29 26.56 35.30
CA ASN A 49 -14.58 26.16 35.91
C ASN A 49 -15.78 26.00 34.95
N ILE A 50 -16.04 24.76 34.50
CA ILE A 50 -17.28 24.00 34.80
C ILE A 50 -17.14 22.54 34.31
N SER A 51 -17.73 21.69 35.14
CA SER A 51 -17.82 20.23 35.13
C SER A 51 -18.60 19.60 33.95
N SER A 52 -18.26 18.31 33.76
CA SER A 52 -18.99 17.19 33.13
C SER A 52 -18.99 17.06 31.60
N GLY A 53 -18.20 16.08 31.15
CA GLY A 53 -18.78 14.94 30.43
C GLY A 53 -19.07 15.12 28.95
N GLU A 54 -18.08 15.51 28.17
CA GLU A 54 -18.02 15.21 26.74
C GLU A 54 -16.57 14.84 26.41
N GLU A 55 -16.32 13.54 26.18
CA GLU A 55 -15.12 13.12 25.45
C GLU A 55 -15.25 13.66 24.03
N VAL A 56 -14.76 14.88 23.82
CA VAL A 56 -14.46 15.38 22.49
C VAL A 56 -13.34 14.47 21.97
N SER A 57 -13.72 13.47 21.17
CA SER A 57 -12.80 12.70 20.36
C SER A 57 -12.13 13.66 19.39
N LEU A 58 -11.00 14.23 19.81
CA LEU A 58 -10.08 14.92 18.93
C LEU A 58 -9.62 13.89 17.89
N GLU A 59 -10.28 13.86 16.74
CA GLU A 59 -9.82 13.11 15.59
C GLU A 59 -8.38 13.54 15.32
N ARG A 60 -7.46 12.61 15.54
CA ARG A 60 -6.05 12.78 15.23
C ARG A 60 -5.96 13.11 13.73
N PRO A 61 -5.17 14.10 13.30
CA PRO A 61 -5.04 14.40 11.88
C PRO A 61 -4.67 13.12 11.12
N GLU A 62 -5.43 12.82 10.06
CA GLU A 62 -5.16 11.69 9.17
C GLU A 62 -3.70 11.75 8.69
N LYS A 63 -2.96 10.65 8.88
CA LYS A 63 -1.58 10.56 8.41
C LYS A 63 -1.58 10.61 6.89
N SER A 64 -0.62 11.33 6.32
CA SER A 64 -0.41 11.31 4.87
C SER A 64 0.05 9.94 4.39
N ALA A 65 -0.23 9.61 3.12
CA ALA A 65 0.21 8.34 2.53
C ALA A 65 1.74 8.15 2.62
N ALA A 66 2.51 9.21 2.39
CA ALA A 66 3.97 9.20 2.54
C ALA A 66 4.42 8.88 3.98
N GLU A 67 3.71 9.37 5.00
CA GLU A 67 4.00 9.03 6.40
C GLU A 67 3.68 7.57 6.70
N ILE A 68 2.55 7.04 6.22
CA ILE A 68 2.17 5.63 6.38
C ILE A 68 3.21 4.73 5.71
N LEU A 69 3.61 5.04 4.48
CA LEU A 69 4.65 4.29 3.76
C LEU A 69 5.99 4.32 4.49
N LYS A 70 6.37 5.47 5.05
CA LYS A 70 7.58 5.59 5.87
C LYS A 70 7.49 4.74 7.13
N GLU A 71 6.33 4.68 7.78
CA GLU A 71 6.13 3.82 8.94
C GLU A 71 6.22 2.33 8.56
N LEU A 72 5.54 1.90 7.50
CA LEU A 72 5.63 0.54 6.99
C LEU A 72 7.07 0.15 6.61
N ALA A 73 7.80 1.05 5.96
CA ALA A 73 9.21 0.83 5.60
C ALA A 73 10.12 0.63 6.83
N ASN A 74 9.77 1.23 7.97
CA ASN A 74 10.55 1.19 9.22
C ASN A 74 9.93 0.28 10.30
N GLN A 75 8.85 -0.43 10.00
CA GLN A 75 8.16 -1.27 10.96
C GLN A 75 9.05 -2.46 11.36
N PRO A 76 9.32 -2.65 12.66
CA PRO A 76 10.12 -3.78 13.12
C PRO A 76 9.26 -5.05 13.15
N PHE A 77 9.83 -6.15 12.67
CA PHE A 77 9.25 -7.49 12.76
C PHE A 77 10.28 -8.43 13.36
N SER A 78 10.05 -8.79 14.62
CA SER A 78 10.94 -9.64 15.39
C SER A 78 10.20 -10.85 15.91
N ILE A 79 10.89 -11.98 15.95
CA ILE A 79 10.40 -13.23 16.55
C ILE A 79 11.10 -13.48 17.90
N SER A 80 10.49 -14.32 18.72
CA SER A 80 11.01 -14.64 20.06
C SER A 80 12.28 -15.50 20.01
N GLY A 81 12.34 -16.44 19.06
CA GLY A 81 13.43 -17.39 18.85
C GLY A 81 14.40 -17.00 17.73
N ASN A 82 15.34 -17.92 17.43
CA ASN A 82 16.24 -17.79 16.27
C ASN A 82 15.63 -18.38 14.98
N GLN A 83 14.49 -19.05 15.10
CA GLN A 83 13.76 -19.71 14.02
C GLN A 83 12.28 -19.41 14.22
N ILE A 84 11.55 -19.35 13.11
CA ILE A 84 10.09 -19.10 13.13
C ILE A 84 9.39 -20.29 13.81
N GLY A 85 8.77 -20.02 14.96
CA GLY A 85 7.96 -20.97 15.72
C GLY A 85 6.47 -20.89 15.36
N ASP A 86 5.67 -21.77 15.98
CA ASP A 86 4.22 -21.80 15.77
C ASP A 86 3.52 -20.53 16.30
N ASP A 87 4.07 -19.93 17.36
CA ASP A 87 3.55 -18.68 17.93
C ASP A 87 3.90 -17.44 17.07
N ASP A 88 4.84 -17.56 16.14
CA ASP A 88 5.28 -16.44 15.29
C ASP A 88 4.45 -16.33 13.99
N GLN A 89 3.50 -17.25 13.73
CA GLN A 89 2.76 -17.33 12.46
C GLN A 89 1.99 -16.04 12.14
N GLU A 90 1.33 -15.43 13.13
CA GLU A 90 0.61 -14.16 12.96
C GLU A 90 1.59 -13.02 12.62
N THR A 91 2.78 -13.03 13.22
CA THR A 91 3.83 -12.03 12.93
C THR A 91 4.35 -12.20 11.51
N VAL A 92 4.52 -13.43 11.02
CA VAL A 92 4.91 -13.71 9.62
C VAL A 92 3.85 -13.21 8.63
N VAL A 93 2.57 -13.46 8.91
CA VAL A 93 1.48 -12.96 8.06
C VAL A 93 1.43 -11.43 8.08
N THR A 94 1.55 -10.81 9.25
CA THR A 94 1.55 -9.34 9.40
C THR A 94 2.73 -8.69 8.68
N PHE A 95 3.92 -9.30 8.77
CA PHE A 95 5.11 -8.92 8.03
C PHE A 95 4.86 -8.93 6.51
N GLY A 96 4.28 -10.01 5.99
CA GLY A 96 3.97 -10.11 4.56
C GLY A 96 2.91 -9.09 4.11
N LYS A 97 1.86 -8.85 4.92
CA LYS A 97 0.84 -7.84 4.63
C LYS A 97 1.41 -6.42 4.59
N ALA A 98 2.30 -6.10 5.55
CA ALA A 98 2.99 -4.82 5.59
C ALA A 98 3.88 -4.61 4.35
N PHE A 99 4.58 -5.65 3.90
CA PHE A 99 5.33 -5.61 2.64
C PHE A 99 4.43 -5.37 1.43
N VAL A 100 3.29 -6.07 1.31
CA VAL A 100 2.33 -5.85 0.21
C VAL A 100 1.88 -4.39 0.19
N ASN A 101 1.37 -3.89 1.31
CA ASN A 101 0.88 -2.51 1.42
C ASN A 101 1.97 -1.47 1.14
N LEU A 102 3.21 -1.72 1.59
CA LEU A 102 4.35 -0.86 1.29
C LEU A 102 4.64 -0.84 -0.21
N TYR A 103 4.73 -2.00 -0.86
CA TYR A 103 5.05 -2.11 -2.27
C TYR A 103 3.94 -1.52 -3.14
N THR A 104 2.71 -1.97 -2.98
CA THR A 104 1.59 -1.51 -3.81
C THR A 104 1.22 -0.06 -3.52
N GLY A 105 1.35 0.38 -2.26
CA GLY A 105 1.17 1.78 -1.90
C GLY A 105 2.23 2.66 -2.54
N ALA A 106 3.50 2.24 -2.54
CA ALA A 106 4.55 2.98 -3.23
C ALA A 106 4.28 3.09 -4.75
N VAL A 107 3.75 2.04 -5.38
CA VAL A 107 3.32 2.12 -6.79
C VAL A 107 2.19 3.13 -6.97
N ALA A 108 1.11 3.04 -6.18
CA ALA A 108 -0.07 3.89 -6.33
C ALA A 108 0.24 5.38 -6.07
N GLU A 109 1.00 5.65 -5.02
CA GLU A 109 1.31 7.01 -4.56
C GLU A 109 2.54 7.60 -5.25
N GLN A 110 3.21 6.83 -6.12
CA GLN A 110 4.43 7.23 -6.81
C GLN A 110 5.57 7.63 -5.85
N GLU A 111 5.58 6.99 -4.68
CA GLU A 111 6.51 7.31 -3.61
C GLU A 111 7.76 6.44 -3.66
N THR A 112 8.91 7.03 -3.31
CA THR A 112 10.16 6.29 -3.15
C THR A 112 10.23 5.71 -1.75
N VAL A 113 10.40 4.40 -1.64
CA VAL A 113 10.48 3.68 -0.36
C VAL A 113 11.74 2.82 -0.30
N THR A 114 12.02 2.27 0.89
CA THR A 114 13.12 1.33 1.11
C THR A 114 12.58 -0.02 1.59
N PHE A 115 13.12 -1.10 1.05
CA PHE A 115 12.76 -2.47 1.44
C PHE A 115 13.82 -3.15 2.32
N ARG A 116 14.85 -2.43 2.80
CA ARG A 116 15.98 -3.02 3.56
C ARG A 116 15.58 -3.73 4.86
N ASN A 117 14.46 -3.32 5.46
CA ASN A 117 13.93 -4.00 6.64
C ASN A 117 13.25 -5.34 6.30
N TYR A 118 12.79 -5.51 5.07
CA TYR A 118 12.15 -6.72 4.58
C TYR A 118 13.13 -7.66 3.88
N ILE A 119 14.10 -7.14 3.12
CA ILE A 119 14.98 -7.91 2.24
C ILE A 119 16.43 -7.61 2.60
N SER A 120 17.21 -8.66 2.91
CA SER A 120 18.65 -8.59 3.19
C SER A 120 19.52 -8.99 2.00
N ASN A 121 19.03 -9.84 1.09
CA ASN A 121 19.76 -10.24 -0.11
C ASN A 121 19.85 -9.06 -1.09
N GLU A 122 21.06 -8.63 -1.45
CA GLU A 122 21.29 -7.44 -2.28
C GLU A 122 20.77 -7.60 -3.72
N ASN A 123 20.81 -8.80 -4.29
CA ASN A 123 20.27 -9.06 -5.63
C ASN A 123 18.74 -8.95 -5.65
N LEU A 124 18.07 -9.57 -4.66
CA LEU A 124 16.63 -9.46 -4.49
C LEU A 124 16.22 -8.01 -4.20
N LEU A 125 16.95 -7.30 -3.34
CA LEU A 125 16.67 -5.90 -3.02
C LEU A 125 16.79 -5.01 -4.26
N LYS A 126 17.87 -5.17 -5.04
CA LYS A 126 18.07 -4.46 -6.31
C LYS A 126 16.93 -4.76 -7.27
N TYR A 127 16.56 -6.03 -7.41
CA TYR A 127 15.44 -6.46 -8.24
C TYR A 127 14.13 -5.79 -7.80
N THR A 128 13.80 -5.79 -6.51
CA THR A 128 12.58 -5.17 -5.98
C THR A 128 12.52 -3.68 -6.26
N ASN A 129 13.63 -2.96 -6.10
CA ASN A 129 13.70 -1.53 -6.42
C ASN A 129 13.49 -1.29 -7.92
N THR A 130 14.17 -2.05 -8.79
CA THR A 130 13.98 -1.95 -10.24
C THR A 130 12.55 -2.29 -10.64
N MET A 131 11.95 -3.31 -10.03
CA MET A 131 10.56 -3.70 -10.26
C MET A 131 9.60 -2.58 -9.88
N LEU A 132 9.78 -1.96 -8.70
CA LEU A 132 8.97 -0.83 -8.25
C LEU A 132 9.03 0.33 -9.26
N GLU A 133 10.23 0.72 -9.70
CA GLU A 133 10.41 1.81 -10.67
C GLU A 133 9.76 1.51 -12.03
N LEU A 134 9.80 0.25 -12.48
CA LEU A 134 9.16 -0.17 -13.73
C LEU A 134 7.63 -0.15 -13.60
N GLU A 135 7.08 -0.67 -12.49
CA GLU A 135 5.64 -0.64 -12.25
C GLU A 135 5.12 0.80 -12.07
N GLN A 136 5.82 1.67 -11.33
CA GLN A 136 5.45 3.09 -11.22
C GLN A 136 5.38 3.79 -12.59
N ARG A 137 6.37 3.55 -13.45
CA ARG A 137 6.38 4.11 -14.81
C ARG A 137 5.25 3.56 -15.69
N LYS A 138 4.92 2.26 -15.56
CA LYS A 138 3.78 1.66 -16.26
C LYS A 138 2.45 2.23 -15.76
N GLU A 139 2.31 2.44 -14.46
CA GLU A 139 1.10 3.01 -13.83
C GLU A 139 0.83 4.42 -14.36
N LEU A 140 1.87 5.28 -14.41
CA LEU A 140 1.77 6.63 -14.98
C LEU A 140 1.33 6.65 -16.45
N LYS A 141 1.60 5.57 -17.20
CA LYS A 141 1.20 5.42 -18.61
C LYS A 141 -0.16 4.75 -18.78
N GLY A 142 -0.81 4.34 -17.69
CA GLY A 142 -2.04 3.55 -17.74
C GLY A 142 -1.83 2.16 -18.36
N ALA A 143 -0.60 1.64 -18.32
CA ALA A 143 -0.20 0.36 -18.90
C ALA A 143 -0.36 -0.82 -17.91
N ILE A 144 -1.12 -0.61 -16.84
CA ILE A 144 -1.35 -1.57 -15.77
C ILE A 144 -2.84 -1.89 -15.72
N SER A 145 -3.16 -3.19 -15.71
CA SER A 145 -4.54 -3.70 -15.67
C SER A 145 -5.05 -3.98 -14.24
N VAL A 146 -4.19 -3.80 -13.24
CA VAL A 146 -4.48 -3.98 -11.81
C VAL A 146 -4.55 -2.63 -11.10
N HIS A 147 -5.30 -2.55 -10.02
CA HIS A 147 -5.36 -1.36 -9.18
C HIS A 147 -4.43 -1.56 -7.99
N PHE A 148 -3.38 -0.74 -7.92
CA PHE A 148 -2.51 -0.69 -6.75
C PHE A 148 -3.08 0.28 -5.71
N GLY A 149 -2.77 0.03 -4.43
CA GLY A 149 -3.15 0.92 -3.35
C GLY A 149 -2.38 0.65 -2.06
N LEU A 150 -2.50 1.57 -1.11
CA LEU A 150 -1.79 1.53 0.17
C LEU A 150 -2.45 0.62 1.21
N GLU A 151 -3.78 0.58 1.23
CA GLU A 151 -4.55 -0.20 2.20
C GLU A 151 -5.31 -1.31 1.47
N ASN A 152 -4.68 -2.47 1.35
CA ASN A 152 -5.29 -3.62 0.69
C ASN A 152 -6.19 -4.40 1.65
N GLU A 153 -7.28 -4.93 1.10
CA GLU A 153 -8.11 -5.92 1.78
C GLU A 153 -7.48 -7.30 1.60
N PHE A 154 -7.15 -7.97 2.70
CA PHE A 154 -6.56 -9.32 2.66
C PHE A 154 -7.62 -10.38 2.96
N LYS A 155 -7.58 -11.46 2.18
CA LYS A 155 -8.29 -12.69 2.51
C LYS A 155 -7.44 -13.53 3.48
N GLU A 156 -7.93 -14.72 3.80
CA GLU A 156 -7.19 -15.68 4.60
C GLU A 156 -5.82 -15.99 3.97
N ALA A 157 -4.77 -15.88 4.78
CA ALA A 157 -3.42 -16.15 4.36
C ALA A 157 -3.16 -17.66 4.41
N GLU A 158 -2.50 -18.21 3.39
CA GLU A 158 -1.99 -19.57 3.45
C GLU A 158 -0.56 -19.55 3.95
N LEU A 159 -0.29 -20.32 5.00
CA LEU A 159 1.04 -20.43 5.58
C LEU A 159 1.48 -21.90 5.58
N LYS A 160 2.67 -22.17 5.05
CA LYS A 160 3.23 -23.52 5.00
C LYS A 160 4.70 -23.50 5.40
N LYS A 161 5.04 -24.26 6.46
CA LYS A 161 6.43 -24.54 6.80
C LYS A 161 7.05 -25.43 5.72
N LEU A 162 8.14 -24.97 5.11
CA LEU A 162 8.91 -25.72 4.12
C LEU A 162 10.15 -26.37 4.74
N ASP A 163 10.77 -25.71 5.72
CA ASP A 163 11.93 -26.21 6.46
C ASP A 163 11.95 -25.58 7.87
N VAL A 164 12.95 -25.93 8.68
CA VAL A 164 13.15 -25.49 10.08
C VAL A 164 12.97 -23.98 10.26
N ASN A 165 13.47 -23.17 9.33
CA ASN A 165 13.40 -21.70 9.36
C ASN A 165 12.90 -21.09 8.03
N LEU A 166 12.12 -21.84 7.26
CA LEU A 166 11.63 -21.37 5.96
C LEU A 166 10.13 -21.59 5.86
N TYR A 167 9.41 -20.50 5.64
CA TYR A 167 7.97 -20.48 5.49
C TYR A 167 7.58 -19.95 4.12
N TYR A 168 6.67 -20.66 3.48
CA TYR A 168 5.93 -20.16 2.34
C TYR A 168 4.68 -19.42 2.85
N VAL A 169 4.43 -18.23 2.30
CA VAL A 169 3.24 -17.43 2.58
C VAL A 169 2.55 -17.12 1.25
N SER A 170 1.24 -17.38 1.17
CA SER A 170 0.38 -16.84 0.11
C SER A 170 -0.59 -15.84 0.73
N LEU A 171 -0.62 -14.64 0.17
CA LEU A 171 -1.47 -13.55 0.60
C LEU A 171 -2.38 -13.13 -0.55
N PRO A 172 -3.60 -13.67 -0.64
CA PRO A 172 -4.61 -13.16 -1.55
C PRO A 172 -5.12 -11.82 -1.03
N PHE A 173 -5.10 -10.80 -1.87
CA PHE A 173 -5.52 -9.45 -1.49
C PHE A 173 -6.27 -8.75 -2.62
N SER A 174 -6.93 -7.65 -2.32
CA SER A 174 -7.55 -6.80 -3.32
C SER A 174 -7.49 -5.32 -2.95
N ASN A 175 -7.46 -4.49 -3.98
CA ASN A 175 -7.67 -3.05 -3.86
C ASN A 175 -8.74 -2.62 -4.87
N GLN A 176 -9.77 -1.91 -4.40
CA GLN A 176 -10.86 -1.41 -5.25
C GLN A 176 -11.47 -2.50 -6.17
N GLY A 177 -11.59 -3.73 -5.67
CA GLY A 177 -12.12 -4.88 -6.41
C GLY A 177 -11.13 -5.56 -7.37
N SER A 178 -9.92 -5.01 -7.55
CA SER A 178 -8.84 -5.67 -8.29
C SER A 178 -8.13 -6.68 -7.39
N GLY A 179 -8.32 -7.97 -7.68
CA GLY A 179 -7.75 -9.07 -6.89
C GLY A 179 -6.37 -9.48 -7.36
N MET A 180 -5.44 -9.67 -6.41
CA MET A 180 -4.07 -10.10 -6.62
C MET A 180 -3.68 -11.16 -5.57
N ASN A 181 -2.53 -11.80 -5.74
CA ASN A 181 -1.98 -12.72 -4.75
C ASN A 181 -0.47 -12.54 -4.68
N LEU A 182 0.08 -12.29 -3.49
CA LEU A 182 1.51 -12.33 -3.29
C LEU A 182 1.92 -13.68 -2.70
N GLN A 183 2.83 -14.37 -3.37
CA GLN A 183 3.52 -15.54 -2.84
C GLN A 183 4.91 -15.12 -2.37
N MET A 184 5.37 -15.60 -1.22
CA MET A 184 6.72 -15.30 -0.71
C MET A 184 7.32 -16.43 0.11
N LEU A 185 8.64 -16.41 0.20
CA LEU A 185 9.44 -17.17 1.14
C LEU A 185 9.96 -16.24 2.23
N VAL A 186 9.71 -16.61 3.48
CA VAL A 186 10.12 -15.87 4.67
C VAL A 186 11.01 -16.74 5.55
N GLN A 187 12.09 -16.17 6.04
CA GLN A 187 12.97 -16.77 7.04
C GLN A 187 13.29 -15.80 8.17
N ALA A 188 13.76 -16.30 9.30
CA ALA A 188 14.33 -15.45 10.34
C ALA A 188 15.85 -15.31 10.20
N GLU A 189 16.37 -14.10 10.30
CA GLU A 189 17.78 -13.75 10.37
C GLU A 189 18.01 -12.87 11.60
N ASN A 190 18.82 -13.34 12.56
CA ASN A 190 19.08 -12.61 13.81
C ASN A 190 17.80 -12.13 14.52
N LYS A 191 16.80 -13.01 14.58
CA LYS A 191 15.45 -12.77 15.13
C LYS A 191 14.57 -11.79 14.33
N ALA A 192 15.06 -11.22 13.23
CA ALA A 192 14.26 -10.40 12.32
C ALA A 192 13.70 -11.26 11.18
N LEU A 193 12.46 -10.99 10.74
CA LEU A 193 11.91 -11.64 9.56
C LEU A 193 12.50 -11.04 8.28
N LYS A 194 12.78 -11.89 7.30
CA LYS A 194 13.33 -11.53 5.99
C LYS A 194 12.64 -12.28 4.87
N ILE A 195 12.34 -11.56 3.79
CA ILE A 195 11.90 -12.11 2.52
C ILE A 195 13.14 -12.59 1.77
N VAL A 196 13.14 -13.85 1.36
CA VAL A 196 14.22 -14.45 0.56
C VAL A 196 13.81 -14.72 -0.88
N ASP A 197 12.50 -14.72 -1.15
CA ASP A 197 11.95 -14.77 -2.50
C ASP A 197 10.49 -14.32 -2.48
N TYR A 198 10.00 -13.72 -3.57
CA TYR A 198 8.57 -13.41 -3.70
C TYR A 198 8.13 -13.30 -5.17
N TYR A 199 6.81 -13.35 -5.38
CA TYR A 199 6.19 -13.33 -6.70
C TYR A 199 4.71 -12.95 -6.62
N PHE A 200 4.29 -11.93 -7.37
CA PHE A 200 2.88 -11.51 -7.51
C PHE A 200 2.15 -12.31 -8.60
N GLY A 201 2.85 -12.73 -9.65
CA GLY A 201 2.31 -13.63 -10.66
C GLY A 201 1.21 -13.05 -11.54
N ASN A 202 1.21 -11.73 -11.70
CA ASN A 202 0.32 -11.06 -12.64
C ASN A 202 0.77 -11.42 -14.06
N LYS A 203 -0.17 -11.82 -14.94
CA LYS A 203 0.14 -12.32 -16.29
C LYS A 203 1.10 -11.42 -17.08
N ASP A 204 0.89 -10.11 -17.00
CA ASP A 204 1.68 -9.09 -17.70
C ASP A 204 2.53 -8.24 -16.71
N GLY A 205 2.68 -8.73 -15.48
CA GLY A 205 3.47 -8.09 -14.42
C GLY A 205 4.96 -8.12 -14.75
N VAL A 206 5.70 -7.12 -14.26
CA VAL A 206 7.15 -7.04 -14.43
C VAL A 206 7.83 -8.31 -13.89
N ASP A 207 7.33 -8.84 -12.78
CA ASP A 207 7.85 -10.04 -12.15
C ASP A 207 7.67 -11.31 -12.98
N THR A 208 6.53 -11.47 -13.63
CA THR A 208 6.26 -12.59 -14.56
C THR A 208 7.17 -12.53 -15.78
N ILE A 209 7.38 -11.34 -16.34
CA ILE A 209 8.27 -11.15 -17.49
C ILE A 209 9.72 -11.49 -17.11
N ALA A 210 10.18 -11.02 -15.95
CA ALA A 210 11.56 -11.14 -15.53
C ALA A 210 11.90 -12.54 -14.98
N THR A 211 11.02 -13.09 -14.13
CA THR A 211 11.30 -14.31 -13.36
C THR A 211 10.58 -15.56 -13.86
N GLY A 212 9.63 -15.41 -14.80
CA GLY A 212 8.91 -16.51 -15.45
C GLY A 212 7.43 -16.58 -15.07
N HIS A 213 6.63 -17.30 -15.87
CA HIS A 213 5.18 -17.47 -15.70
C HIS A 213 4.83 -18.26 -14.41
N PRO A 214 3.68 -18.04 -13.75
CA PRO A 214 3.34 -18.72 -12.49
C PRO A 214 3.30 -20.25 -12.59
N ALA A 215 2.99 -20.76 -13.78
CA ALA A 215 3.00 -22.21 -14.05
C ALA A 215 4.40 -22.81 -13.90
N ASP A 216 5.44 -22.05 -14.24
CA ASP A 216 6.84 -22.48 -14.29
C ASP A 216 7.63 -22.00 -13.06
N ARG A 217 7.34 -20.78 -12.59
CA ARG A 217 7.98 -20.15 -11.45
C ARG A 217 7.60 -20.86 -10.15
N LYS A 218 8.58 -21.45 -9.46
CA LYS A 218 8.40 -22.10 -8.15
C LYS A 218 9.16 -21.36 -7.06
N LEU A 219 8.48 -21.09 -5.94
CA LEU A 219 9.04 -20.49 -4.74
C LEU A 219 9.31 -21.59 -3.71
N HIS A 220 10.46 -22.24 -3.84
CA HIS A 220 10.92 -23.28 -2.90
C HIS A 220 12.43 -23.21 -2.62
N ASP A 221 13.16 -22.36 -3.36
CA ASP A 221 14.61 -22.27 -3.30
C ASP A 221 14.98 -20.91 -2.69
N PRO A 222 15.28 -20.85 -1.38
CA PRO A 222 15.59 -19.60 -0.71
C PRO A 222 16.92 -18.99 -1.16
N LYS A 223 17.74 -19.72 -1.93
CA LYS A 223 19.05 -19.27 -2.41
C LYS A 223 19.05 -18.92 -3.89
N ARG A 224 17.88 -18.86 -4.53
CA ARG A 224 17.76 -18.52 -5.96
C ARG A 224 18.45 -17.20 -6.31
N TRP A 225 18.35 -16.20 -5.44
CA TRP A 225 18.96 -14.89 -5.65
C TRP A 225 20.48 -14.86 -5.43
N ASP A 226 21.08 -15.97 -5.01
CA ASP A 226 22.54 -16.17 -4.94
C ASP A 226 23.09 -16.81 -6.22
N ASP A 227 22.23 -17.36 -7.10
CA ASP A 227 22.64 -17.88 -8.41
C ASP A 227 22.85 -16.73 -9.40
N GLN A 228 24.10 -16.31 -9.55
CA GLN A 228 24.45 -15.16 -10.39
C GLN A 228 24.03 -15.36 -11.86
N VAL A 229 24.09 -16.58 -12.39
CA VAL A 229 23.70 -16.84 -13.79
C VAL A 229 22.20 -16.62 -13.96
N TRP A 230 21.41 -17.08 -13.00
CA TRP A 230 19.97 -16.85 -12.99
C TRP A 230 19.65 -15.35 -12.80
N VAL A 231 20.31 -14.69 -11.85
CA VAL A 231 20.14 -13.26 -11.56
C VAL A 231 20.46 -12.40 -12.78
N ASP A 232 21.58 -12.66 -13.46
CA ASP A 232 21.97 -11.93 -14.67
C ASP A 232 20.89 -12.07 -15.76
N GLY A 233 20.34 -13.28 -15.94
CA GLY A 233 19.24 -13.53 -16.87
C GLY A 233 17.93 -12.82 -16.49
N VAL A 234 17.67 -12.59 -15.20
CA VAL A 234 16.53 -11.78 -14.73
C VAL A 234 16.74 -10.32 -15.10
N PHE A 235 17.91 -9.75 -14.81
CA PHE A 235 18.20 -8.35 -15.12
C PHE A 235 18.27 -8.07 -16.62
N GLU A 236 18.79 -9.00 -17.43
CA GLU A 236 18.77 -8.88 -18.89
C GLU A 236 17.33 -8.75 -19.44
N LYS A 237 16.36 -9.43 -18.81
CA LYS A 237 14.94 -9.31 -19.19
C LYS A 237 14.34 -8.00 -18.71
N LEU A 238 14.67 -7.55 -17.50
CA LEU A 238 14.22 -6.27 -16.97
C LEU A 238 14.66 -5.11 -17.86
N ASP A 239 15.91 -5.13 -18.34
CA ASP A 239 16.46 -4.10 -19.23
C ASP A 239 15.76 -4.04 -20.60
N LYS A 240 15.09 -5.13 -21.00
CA LYS A 240 14.31 -5.24 -22.24
C LYS A 240 12.85 -4.84 -22.07
N ILE A 241 12.39 -4.53 -20.85
CA ILE A 241 11.02 -4.07 -20.64
C ILE A 241 10.91 -2.64 -21.16
N GLU A 242 10.29 -2.51 -22.33
CA GLU A 242 9.89 -1.22 -22.86
C GLU A 242 8.74 -0.66 -22.01
N ILE A 243 8.91 0.57 -21.53
CA ILE A 243 7.87 1.33 -20.84
C ILE A 243 7.56 2.56 -21.63
#